data_AF-B4VRJ8-F1
#
_entry.id   AF-B4VRJ8-F1
#
_cell.length_a   1.000
_cell.length_b   1.000
_cell.length_c   1.000
_cell.angle_alpha   90.00
_cell.angle_beta   90.00
_cell.angle_gamma   90.00
#
_symmetry.space_group_name_H-M   'P 1'
#
loop_
_entity.id
_entity.type
_entity.pdbx_description
1 polymer ?
#
loop_
_entity_poly.entity_id
_entity_poly.type
_entity_poly.pdbx_seq_one_letter_code
_entity_poly.pdbx_strand_id
1 'polypeptide(L)'
;MMNAFAARFSFALLVPTTFLTVGLTAAAVRAQNELYNPIPIPERNQVSDTLTDQDIPTGEGGFARDYTIELSAGDQVAIDLISDSFDTIVTLLASDGSTIAENDDGPDGTTNSLLFSRITETGTYIIRVRAFGETGGGPFTLKVTRLRPI
;
A
#
# COMPACT_ATOMS: atom_id res chain seq x y z
N MET A 1 -44.59 50.47 -48.45
CA MET A 1 -43.22 49.95 -48.25
C MET A 1 -43.16 49.34 -46.87
N MET A 2 -43.27 48.01 -46.78
CA MET A 2 -43.02 47.23 -45.57
C MET A 2 -42.93 45.77 -45.99
N ASN A 3 -41.82 45.10 -45.71
CA ASN A 3 -41.80 43.81 -45.02
C ASN A 3 -40.37 43.31 -44.83
N ALA A 4 -40.09 43.01 -43.56
CA ALA A 4 -38.93 42.30 -43.07
C ALA A 4 -39.02 40.81 -43.43
N PHE A 5 -37.87 40.13 -43.50
CA PHE A 5 -37.72 38.80 -42.90
C PHE A 5 -36.24 38.46 -42.71
N ALA A 6 -35.81 38.43 -41.45
CA ALA A 6 -34.63 37.71 -40.99
C ALA A 6 -35.14 36.64 -40.03
N ALA A 7 -34.77 35.37 -40.24
CA ALA A 7 -34.81 34.38 -39.19
C ALA A 7 -33.79 33.27 -39.51
N ARG A 8 -32.86 33.11 -38.58
CA ARG A 8 -31.72 32.20 -38.61
C ARG A 8 -32.18 30.81 -38.14
N PHE A 9 -31.69 29.76 -38.80
CA PHE A 9 -31.94 28.38 -38.43
C PHE A 9 -31.51 28.09 -36.97
N SER A 10 -32.44 27.61 -36.15
CA SER A 10 -32.16 27.05 -34.83
C SER A 10 -32.09 25.53 -34.94
N PHE A 11 -30.91 24.94 -34.76
CA PHE A 11 -30.77 23.49 -34.53
C PHE A 11 -30.73 23.27 -33.02
N ALA A 12 -31.82 22.73 -32.47
CA ALA A 12 -31.85 22.23 -31.10
C ALA A 12 -31.15 20.86 -31.06
N LEU A 13 -30.00 20.77 -30.40
CA LEU A 13 -29.38 19.48 -30.07
C LEU A 13 -30.05 18.92 -28.80
N LEU A 14 -30.81 17.84 -28.97
CA LEU A 14 -31.23 16.95 -27.89
C LEU A 14 -30.00 16.19 -27.39
N VAL A 15 -29.59 16.43 -26.13
CA VAL A 15 -28.61 15.58 -25.43
C VAL A 15 -29.40 14.49 -24.70
N PRO A 16 -29.27 13.20 -25.06
CA PRO A 16 -29.82 12.14 -24.23
C PRO A 16 -28.89 11.93 -23.03
N THR A 17 -29.31 12.37 -21.85
CA THR A 17 -28.67 11.99 -20.57
C THR A 17 -28.90 10.51 -20.33
N THR A 18 -27.94 9.68 -20.72
CA THR A 18 -27.81 8.31 -20.21
C THR A 18 -27.18 8.38 -18.81
N PHE A 19 -28.02 8.26 -17.77
CA PHE A 19 -27.52 7.90 -16.45
C PHE A 19 -27.12 6.41 -16.49
N LEU A 20 -25.84 6.14 -16.71
CA LEU A 20 -25.25 4.83 -16.44
C LEU A 20 -24.97 4.77 -14.94
N THR A 21 -25.95 4.33 -14.15
CA THR A 21 -25.72 4.00 -12.76
C THR A 21 -24.88 2.72 -12.70
N VAL A 22 -23.58 2.89 -12.48
CA VAL A 22 -22.64 1.80 -12.22
C VAL A 22 -22.96 1.20 -10.84
N GLY A 23 -23.87 0.22 -10.83
CA GLY A 23 -24.14 -0.64 -9.67
C GLY A 23 -23.05 -1.68 -9.40
N LEU A 24 -21.77 -1.31 -9.51
CA LEU A 24 -20.62 -2.24 -9.41
C LEU A 24 -19.94 -2.26 -8.05
N THR A 25 -20.40 -1.51 -7.04
CA THR A 25 -19.55 -1.29 -5.86
C THR A 25 -19.29 -2.56 -5.05
N ALA A 26 -20.30 -3.39 -4.79
CA ALA A 26 -20.11 -4.56 -3.92
C ALA A 26 -19.35 -5.73 -4.59
N ALA A 27 -19.62 -6.02 -5.86
CA ALA A 27 -18.97 -7.12 -6.58
C ALA A 27 -17.52 -6.78 -6.97
N ALA A 28 -17.26 -5.53 -7.38
CA ALA A 28 -15.90 -5.07 -7.68
C ALA A 28 -15.03 -5.04 -6.43
N VAL A 29 -15.56 -4.58 -5.28
CA VAL A 29 -14.82 -4.61 -4.00
C VAL A 29 -14.49 -6.05 -3.57
N ARG A 30 -15.43 -7.00 -3.73
CA ARG A 30 -15.15 -8.42 -3.44
C ARG A 30 -14.07 -8.99 -4.36
N ALA A 31 -14.17 -8.77 -5.67
CA ALA A 31 -13.18 -9.24 -6.63
C ALA A 31 -11.79 -8.62 -6.42
N GLN A 32 -11.71 -7.37 -5.97
CA GLN A 32 -10.45 -6.70 -5.64
C GLN A 32 -9.79 -7.28 -4.37
N ASN A 33 -10.59 -7.62 -3.35
CA ASN A 33 -10.09 -8.27 -2.13
C ASN A 33 -9.55 -9.69 -2.37
N GLU A 34 -9.98 -10.38 -3.43
CA GLU A 34 -9.44 -11.70 -3.79
C GLU A 34 -8.02 -11.61 -4.39
N LEU A 35 -7.65 -10.46 -4.98
CA LEU A 35 -6.36 -10.29 -5.65
C LEU A 35 -5.28 -9.68 -4.73
N TYR A 36 -5.69 -8.83 -3.79
CA TYR A 36 -4.78 -8.19 -2.84
C TYR A 36 -5.36 -8.23 -1.43
N ASN A 37 -4.74 -9.06 -0.58
CA ASN A 37 -5.18 -9.29 0.79
C ASN A 37 -3.96 -9.36 1.73
N PRO A 38 -3.44 -8.20 2.18
CA PRO A 38 -2.31 -8.16 3.11
C PRO A 38 -2.61 -8.87 4.43
N ILE A 39 -1.57 -9.39 5.05
CA ILE A 39 -1.69 -10.24 6.24
C ILE A 39 -1.74 -9.37 7.49
N PRO A 40 -2.79 -9.45 8.34
CA PRO A 40 -2.82 -8.71 9.59
C PRO A 40 -1.66 -9.11 10.51
N ILE A 41 -0.94 -8.13 11.05
CA ILE A 41 0.08 -8.37 12.07
C ILE A 41 -0.61 -8.92 13.33
N PRO A 42 -0.11 -10.02 13.94
CA PRO A 42 -0.70 -10.58 15.14
C PRO A 42 -0.52 -9.64 16.34
N GLU A 43 -1.31 -9.82 17.40
CA GLU A 43 -1.33 -8.95 18.59
C GLU A 43 0.03 -8.73 19.26
N ARG A 44 0.95 -9.69 19.11
CA ARG A 44 2.34 -9.59 19.61
C ARG A 44 3.23 -8.64 18.80
N ASN A 45 2.70 -8.03 17.74
CA ASN A 45 3.42 -7.16 16.79
C ASN A 45 4.70 -7.80 16.22
N GLN A 46 4.71 -9.12 16.06
CA GLN A 46 5.87 -9.85 15.53
C GLN A 46 5.41 -11.04 14.69
N VAL A 47 6.02 -11.16 13.52
CA VAL A 47 5.80 -12.22 12.54
C VAL A 47 7.14 -12.88 12.25
N SER A 48 7.15 -14.21 12.17
CA SER A 48 8.24 -14.96 11.55
C SER A 48 7.64 -15.68 10.36
N ASP A 49 8.20 -15.46 9.18
CA ASP A 49 7.63 -15.91 7.93
C ASP A 49 8.71 -16.14 6.85
N THR A 50 8.29 -16.49 5.63
CA THR A 50 9.19 -16.69 4.48
C THR A 50 8.76 -15.84 3.30
N LEU A 51 9.71 -15.14 2.67
CA LEU A 51 9.52 -14.44 1.38
C LEU A 51 9.85 -15.42 0.25
N THR A 52 8.95 -15.57 -0.71
CA THR A 52 9.00 -16.58 -1.77
C THR A 52 8.64 -15.97 -3.13
N ASP A 53 8.88 -16.73 -4.20
CA ASP A 53 8.53 -16.36 -5.57
C ASP A 53 7.03 -16.42 -5.89
N GLN A 54 6.20 -16.90 -4.95
CA GLN A 54 4.75 -16.89 -5.04
C GLN A 54 4.11 -15.64 -4.42
N ASP A 55 4.93 -14.78 -3.80
CA ASP A 55 4.48 -13.53 -3.21
C ASP A 55 4.27 -12.44 -4.26
N ILE A 56 3.89 -11.23 -3.83
CA ILE A 56 3.46 -10.15 -4.72
C ILE A 56 4.61 -9.76 -5.66
N PRO A 57 4.50 -9.95 -6.98
CA PRO A 57 5.56 -9.55 -7.90
C PRO A 57 5.70 -8.02 -7.89
N THR A 58 6.93 -7.53 -7.76
CA THR A 58 7.19 -6.08 -7.71
C THR A 58 7.19 -5.42 -9.08
N GLY A 59 7.27 -6.21 -10.16
CA GLY A 59 7.47 -5.72 -11.53
C GLY A 59 8.93 -5.45 -11.89
N GLU A 60 9.84 -5.57 -10.92
CA GLU A 60 11.29 -5.34 -11.06
C GLU A 60 12.07 -6.65 -10.81
N GLY A 61 11.46 -7.80 -11.12
CA GLY A 61 12.07 -9.12 -10.94
C GLY A 61 11.90 -9.73 -9.55
N GLY A 62 11.70 -8.93 -8.51
CA GLY A 62 11.54 -9.39 -7.13
C GLY A 62 10.08 -9.63 -6.66
N PHE A 63 9.96 -9.98 -5.39
CA PHE A 63 8.69 -10.27 -4.72
C PHE A 63 8.55 -9.48 -3.42
N ALA A 64 7.32 -9.32 -2.95
CA ALA A 64 6.99 -8.57 -1.76
C ALA A 64 5.89 -9.25 -0.95
N ARG A 65 5.96 -9.13 0.38
CA ARG A 65 4.86 -9.48 1.28
C ARG A 65 4.39 -8.29 2.07
N ASP A 66 3.07 -8.10 2.06
CA ASP A 66 2.41 -6.99 2.71
C ASP A 66 1.69 -7.45 3.97
N TYR A 67 1.88 -6.67 5.03
CA TYR A 67 1.26 -6.87 6.32
C TYR A 67 0.44 -5.63 6.71
N THR A 68 -0.74 -5.79 7.29
CA THR A 68 -1.55 -4.67 7.77
C THR A 68 -1.44 -4.46 9.27
N ILE A 69 -1.45 -3.20 9.69
CA ILE A 69 -1.46 -2.80 11.10
C ILE A 69 -2.28 -1.52 11.29
N GLU A 70 -3.04 -1.46 12.38
CA GLU A 70 -3.73 -0.24 12.81
C GLU A 70 -2.76 0.64 13.60
N LEU A 71 -2.55 1.88 13.16
CA LEU A 71 -1.75 2.87 13.86
C LEU A 71 -2.57 4.13 14.11
N SER A 72 -2.25 4.84 15.19
CA SER A 72 -2.94 6.08 15.57
C SER A 72 -2.07 7.30 15.30
N ALA A 73 -2.70 8.42 14.95
CA ALA A 73 -2.02 9.71 14.89
C ALA A 73 -1.28 10.00 16.20
N GLY A 74 0.00 10.34 16.10
CA GLY A 74 0.90 10.54 17.23
C GLY A 74 1.73 9.31 17.61
N ASP A 75 1.41 8.12 17.10
CA ASP A 75 2.27 6.94 17.28
C ASP A 75 3.67 7.22 16.72
N GLN A 76 4.68 6.76 17.45
CA GLN A 76 6.04 6.63 16.94
C GLN A 76 6.33 5.13 16.86
N VAL A 77 6.72 4.64 15.70
CA VAL A 77 6.95 3.22 15.46
C VAL A 77 8.39 2.97 15.04
N ALA A 78 8.94 1.87 15.52
CA ALA A 78 10.14 1.22 15.01
C ALA A 78 9.73 -0.10 14.35
N ILE A 79 10.21 -0.36 13.15
CA ILE A 79 9.93 -1.58 12.39
C ILE A 79 11.26 -2.27 12.11
N ASP A 80 11.49 -3.39 12.78
CA ASP A 80 12.66 -4.24 12.62
C ASP A 80 12.35 -5.33 11.60
N LEU A 81 13.15 -5.44 10.55
CA LEU A 81 13.09 -6.54 9.60
C LEU A 81 14.45 -7.23 9.55
N ILE A 82 14.48 -8.50 9.94
CA ILE A 82 15.69 -9.29 10.11
C ILE A 82 15.63 -10.52 9.21
N SER A 83 16.69 -10.77 8.44
CA SER A 83 16.89 -12.01 7.69
C SER A 83 18.37 -12.34 7.53
N ASP A 84 18.70 -13.62 7.78
CA ASP A 84 20.02 -14.17 7.43
C ASP A 84 20.08 -14.65 5.97
N SER A 85 18.96 -14.60 5.23
CA SER A 85 18.82 -15.21 3.90
C SER A 85 18.82 -14.20 2.75
N PHE A 86 18.48 -12.94 3.02
CA PHE A 86 18.46 -11.89 2.01
C PHE A 86 18.72 -10.52 2.63
N ASP A 87 19.16 -9.60 1.79
CA ASP A 87 19.32 -8.20 2.15
C ASP A 87 17.94 -7.54 2.18
N THR A 88 17.56 -6.97 3.32
CA THR A 88 16.16 -6.66 3.62
C THR A 88 15.81 -5.24 3.20
N ILE A 89 14.57 -5.05 2.72
CA ILE A 89 13.97 -3.72 2.56
C ILE A 89 12.61 -3.72 3.26
N VAL A 90 12.38 -2.73 4.11
CA VAL A 90 11.07 -2.50 4.74
C VAL A 90 10.49 -1.16 4.30
N THR A 91 9.26 -1.19 3.80
CA THR A 91 8.50 0.01 3.42
C THR A 91 7.26 0.13 4.30
N LEU A 92 7.03 1.31 4.86
CA LEU A 92 5.75 1.68 5.46
C LEU A 92 4.92 2.46 4.43
N LEU A 93 3.74 1.97 4.11
CA LEU A 93 2.79 2.56 3.18
C LEU A 93 1.51 2.99 3.91
N ALA A 94 0.87 4.06 3.45
CA ALA A 94 -0.49 4.39 3.84
C ALA A 94 -1.50 3.46 3.15
N SER A 95 -2.77 3.51 3.58
CA SER A 95 -3.85 2.68 3.01
C SER A 95 -4.12 2.91 1.53
N ASP A 96 -3.74 4.06 0.98
CA ASP A 96 -3.86 4.38 -0.46
C ASP A 96 -2.65 3.89 -1.28
N GLY A 97 -1.68 3.24 -0.63
CA GLY A 97 -0.46 2.73 -1.24
C GLY A 97 0.68 3.75 -1.35
N SER A 98 0.49 4.99 -0.87
CA SER A 98 1.57 5.97 -0.84
C SER A 98 2.67 5.59 0.15
N THR A 99 3.93 5.79 -0.24
CA THR A 99 5.08 5.53 0.63
C THR A 99 5.20 6.60 1.71
N ILE A 100 5.14 6.17 2.97
CA ILE A 100 5.41 7.01 4.13
C ILE A 100 6.91 7.02 4.43
N ALA A 101 7.54 5.86 4.42
CA ALA A 101 8.96 5.69 4.67
C ALA A 101 9.45 4.35 4.10
N GLU A 102 10.74 4.29 3.81
CA GLU A 102 11.44 3.07 3.39
C GLU A 102 12.84 3.08 4.00
N ASN A 103 13.34 1.89 4.34
CA ASN A 103 14.73 1.72 4.75
C ASN A 103 15.20 0.31 4.38
N ASP A 104 16.46 0.20 3.99
CA ASP A 104 17.19 -1.04 3.66
C ASP A 104 18.31 -1.34 4.68
N ASP A 105 18.76 -0.35 5.45
CA ASP A 105 19.90 -0.50 6.37
C ASP A 105 19.53 -0.57 7.86
N GLY A 106 20.43 -1.17 8.63
CA GLY A 106 20.39 -1.26 10.08
C GLY A 106 21.61 -0.58 10.72
N PRO A 107 21.53 -0.13 11.99
CA PRO A 107 22.64 0.57 12.64
C PRO A 107 23.82 -0.34 13.01
N ASP A 108 23.67 -1.67 12.87
CA ASP A 108 24.65 -2.69 13.25
C ASP A 108 25.59 -3.10 12.10
N GLY A 109 25.42 -2.51 10.92
CA GLY A 109 26.22 -2.83 9.73
C GLY A 109 25.91 -4.19 9.10
N THR A 110 24.76 -4.78 9.45
CA THR A 110 24.21 -5.96 8.79
C THR A 110 23.31 -5.56 7.62
N THR A 111 22.78 -6.53 6.90
CA THR A 111 21.77 -6.35 5.82
C THR A 111 20.33 -6.35 6.36
N ASN A 112 20.17 -6.16 7.68
CA ASN A 112 18.86 -6.04 8.32
C ASN A 112 18.40 -4.58 8.28
N SER A 113 17.10 -4.36 8.19
CA SER A 113 16.49 -3.03 8.10
C SER A 113 15.89 -2.60 9.44
N LEU A 114 16.07 -1.32 9.80
CA LEU A 114 15.38 -0.69 10.93
C LEU A 114 14.73 0.63 10.52
N LEU A 115 13.40 0.66 10.42
CA LEU A 115 12.67 1.87 10.02
C LEU A 115 12.02 2.55 11.22
N PHE A 116 12.20 3.87 11.33
CA PHE A 116 11.47 4.71 12.30
C PHE A 116 10.48 5.63 11.59
N SER A 117 9.26 5.72 12.11
CA SER A 117 8.25 6.63 11.57
C SER A 117 7.37 7.25 12.64
N ARG A 118 6.93 8.49 12.39
CA ARG A 118 5.90 9.18 13.16
C ARG A 118 4.61 9.15 12.36
N ILE A 119 3.56 8.64 12.97
CA ILE A 119 2.25 8.50 12.35
C ILE A 119 1.47 9.80 12.52
N THR A 120 1.02 10.37 11.41
CA THR A 120 0.30 11.66 11.39
C THR A 120 -1.22 11.48 11.34
N GLU A 121 -1.69 10.34 10.84
CA GLU A 121 -3.11 10.05 10.64
C GLU A 121 -3.46 8.69 11.24
N THR A 122 -4.63 8.58 11.85
CA THR A 122 -5.12 7.29 12.37
C THR A 122 -5.70 6.46 11.24
N GLY A 123 -5.28 5.21 11.13
CA GLY A 123 -5.86 4.26 10.20
C GLY A 123 -5.02 3.01 10.00
N THR A 124 -5.40 2.26 8.97
CA THR A 124 -4.68 1.06 8.53
C THR A 124 -3.45 1.45 7.72
N TYR A 125 -2.31 0.91 8.10
CA TYR A 125 -1.05 1.01 7.37
C TYR A 125 -0.64 -0.35 6.82
N ILE A 126 0.19 -0.33 5.78
CA ILE A 126 0.77 -1.52 5.18
C ILE A 126 2.28 -1.51 5.40
N ILE A 127 2.82 -2.60 5.91
CA ILE A 127 4.25 -2.84 6.01
C ILE A 127 4.62 -3.85 4.92
N ARG A 128 5.44 -3.42 3.97
CA ARG A 128 5.92 -4.24 2.87
C ARG A 128 7.33 -4.74 3.16
N VAL A 129 7.50 -6.05 3.09
CA VAL A 129 8.79 -6.75 3.19
C VAL A 129 9.24 -7.14 1.80
N ARG A 130 10.49 -6.83 1.45
CA ARG A 130 11.12 -7.19 0.16
C ARG A 130 12.59 -7.54 0.40
N ALA A 131 13.19 -8.16 -0.61
CA ALA A 131 14.64 -8.25 -0.69
C ALA A 131 15.20 -7.11 -1.56
N PHE A 132 16.43 -6.70 -1.28
CA PHE A 132 17.21 -5.86 -2.16
C PHE A 132 17.65 -6.67 -3.39
N GLY A 133 17.34 -6.17 -4.58
CA GLY A 133 17.59 -6.83 -5.86
C GLY A 133 16.51 -7.83 -6.29
N GLU A 134 16.77 -8.53 -7.40
CA GLU A 134 15.72 -9.24 -8.16
C GLU A 134 15.43 -10.67 -7.67
N THR A 135 16.28 -11.28 -6.84
CA THR A 135 16.20 -12.74 -6.56
C THR A 135 16.33 -13.14 -5.09
N GLY A 136 16.25 -12.19 -4.16
CA GLY A 136 16.31 -12.48 -2.72
C GLY A 136 14.99 -12.99 -2.15
N GLY A 137 15.08 -13.99 -1.28
CA GLY A 137 13.93 -14.58 -0.57
C GLY A 137 14.40 -15.58 0.48
N GLY A 138 13.51 -15.95 1.39
CA GLY A 138 13.84 -16.83 2.51
C GLY A 138 13.17 -16.42 3.82
N PRO A 139 13.52 -17.10 4.92
CA PRO A 139 12.97 -16.81 6.24
C PRO A 139 13.35 -15.40 6.72
N PHE A 140 12.41 -14.75 7.38
CA PHE A 140 12.62 -13.46 8.04
C PHE A 140 11.80 -13.34 9.33
N THR A 141 12.15 -12.35 10.13
CA THR A 141 11.33 -11.88 11.25
C THR A 141 11.03 -10.40 11.07
N LEU A 142 9.74 -10.05 11.13
CA LEU A 142 9.24 -8.68 11.13
C LEU A 142 8.70 -8.35 12.51
N LYS A 143 9.13 -7.24 13.11
CA LYS A 143 8.63 -6.77 14.40
C LYS A 143 8.29 -5.29 14.35
N VAL A 144 7.16 -4.93 14.94
CA VAL A 144 6.73 -3.53 15.08
C VAL A 144 6.68 -3.16 16.55
N THR A 145 7.38 -2.08 16.90
CA THR A 145 7.43 -1.56 18.26
C THR A 145 6.85 -0.15 18.29
N ARG A 146 5.76 0.05 19.03
CA ARG A 146 5.27 1.41 19.35
C ARG A 146 6.15 2.00 20.45
N LEU A 147 6.91 3.03 20.10
CA LEU A 147 7.77 3.77 21.00
C LEU A 147 6.92 4.68 21.88
N ARG A 148 7.03 4.53 23.19
CA ARG A 148 6.39 5.43 24.14
C ARG A 148 7.31 6.62 24.38
N PRO A 149 6.80 7.86 24.40
CA PRO A 149 7.55 8.98 24.93
C PRO A 149 7.98 8.67 26.37
N ILE A 150 9.24 8.97 26.70
CA ILE A 150 9.76 8.97 28.08
C ILE A 150 9.30 10.21 28.83
#